data_AF-A0A229VYQ4-F1
#
_entry.id   AF-A0A229VYQ4-F1
#
_cell.length_a   1.000
_cell.length_b   1.000
_cell.length_c   1.000
_cell.angle_alpha   90.00
_cell.angle_beta   90.00
_cell.angle_gamma   90.00
#
_symmetry.space_group_name_H-M   'P 1'
#
loop_
_entity.id
_entity.type
_entity.pdbx_description
1 polymer ?
#
loop_
_entity_poly.entity_id
_entity_poly.type
_entity_poly.pdbx_seq_one_letter_code
_entity_poly.pdbx_strand_id
1 'polypeptide(L)'
;MGYPTVYPTGVTVYDRDEAWNGYTLLPTPKGALLIDMNGREVNRWAGLAGFPNKLLPGGSVFGTSGARGGNAAYQDQIDLLQVSWDGHVEWKWDRTELVHDEGREPRYMARQHHDYEREGSPTGYYAPGLDPKTDSGNTLILTHENSYHPEITDQLLIDDKIIEVTWDGEIVWEWRAAEHFDELGFSDDAKRSLRANPSMRGEAGGDWLHINCISTLGPNKWYERGDERFHPDNIILDSRNANILAIISKKTGRLVWRLGPDFTETEAVRKIGPIVGQHHFHLIPQGLPGAGNLLVFDNGGAAGYDRPNAIAPDGTNAVHRDYSRVLEINPITLEIVWQYTPLEAGFMPFSDGSKFYSSFISSAQRLPNGNTLITEGSDGRLIEVTADHRIVWEYINPYFKDLAPGFASNMVYRAYRAPYEWVPQVPRPEETSIAPIDVTTFRVPGASDEVLTVTTVDGVDPEKQALTGVADDEEESDHADFCMVRVDKKDLGIGTGAASGTAGKGLGRLNVAPKFGL
;
A
#
# COMPACT_ATOMS: atom_id res chain seq x y z
N MET A 1 8.30 18.19 -8.69
CA MET A 1 9.46 17.64 -9.42
C MET A 1 9.08 17.33 -10.86
N GLY A 2 10.05 17.28 -11.78
CA GLY A 2 9.77 17.04 -13.20
C GLY A 2 9.46 15.57 -13.48
N TYR A 3 8.34 15.31 -14.16
CA TYR A 3 7.98 14.00 -14.70
C TYR A 3 8.01 14.08 -16.23
N PRO A 4 8.63 13.10 -16.92
CA PRO A 4 8.61 13.10 -18.37
C PRO A 4 7.20 12.82 -18.89
N THR A 5 6.81 13.48 -19.98
CA THR A 5 5.52 13.22 -20.64
C THR A 5 5.49 11.84 -21.32
N VAL A 6 6.65 11.30 -21.68
CA VAL A 6 6.81 9.99 -22.32
C VAL A 6 7.78 9.15 -21.49
N TYR A 7 7.33 7.96 -21.08
CA TYR A 7 8.13 6.96 -20.38
C TYR A 7 7.68 5.55 -20.81
N PRO A 8 8.57 4.53 -20.74
CA PRO A 8 8.20 3.17 -21.10
C PRO A 8 7.16 2.61 -20.11
N THR A 9 6.22 1.82 -20.62
CA THR A 9 5.22 1.08 -19.81
C THR A 9 5.34 -0.42 -20.09
N GLY A 10 4.68 -1.25 -19.29
CA GLY A 10 4.93 -2.69 -19.25
C GLY A 10 6.09 -3.02 -18.31
N VAL A 11 6.75 -4.16 -18.51
CA VAL A 11 7.94 -4.54 -17.73
C VAL A 11 9.16 -3.80 -18.24
N THR A 12 9.77 -2.99 -17.39
CA THR A 12 10.91 -2.12 -17.71
C THR A 12 12.23 -2.66 -17.15
N VAL A 13 12.16 -3.48 -16.10
CA VAL A 13 13.30 -4.16 -15.46
C VAL A 13 12.85 -5.56 -15.04
N TYR A 14 13.68 -6.57 -15.28
CA TYR A 14 13.44 -7.91 -14.77
C TYR A 14 14.75 -8.71 -14.68
N ASP A 15 15.14 -9.10 -13.48
CA ASP A 15 16.16 -10.11 -13.22
C ASP A 15 15.48 -11.41 -12.81
N ARG A 16 15.46 -12.39 -13.72
CA ARG A 16 14.76 -13.66 -13.50
C ARG A 16 15.35 -14.53 -12.40
N ASP A 17 16.62 -14.34 -12.07
CA ASP A 17 17.34 -15.18 -11.10
C ASP A 17 17.17 -14.62 -9.68
N GLU A 18 16.90 -13.32 -9.55
CA GLU A 18 16.70 -12.63 -8.26
C GLU A 18 15.23 -12.38 -7.92
N ALA A 19 14.36 -12.19 -8.92
CA ALA A 19 12.93 -11.97 -8.69
C ALA A 19 12.19 -13.28 -8.38
N TRP A 20 11.08 -13.18 -7.62
CA TRP A 20 10.23 -14.32 -7.33
C TRP A 20 9.23 -14.54 -8.46
N ASN A 21 9.53 -15.53 -9.29
CA ASN A 21 8.78 -15.77 -10.52
C ASN A 21 7.38 -16.35 -10.26
N GLY A 22 6.38 -15.74 -10.90
CA GLY A 22 4.98 -16.11 -10.79
C GLY A 22 4.08 -15.20 -11.62
N TYR A 23 2.77 -15.30 -11.43
CA TYR A 23 1.81 -14.40 -12.07
C TYR A 23 1.50 -13.20 -11.17
N THR A 24 1.36 -12.02 -11.76
CA THR A 24 0.88 -10.82 -11.06
C THR A 24 -0.54 -10.50 -11.49
N LEU A 25 -1.45 -10.41 -10.51
CA LEU A 25 -2.82 -9.97 -10.69
C LEU A 25 -2.95 -8.49 -10.31
N LEU A 26 -3.58 -7.69 -11.16
CA LEU A 26 -3.84 -6.28 -10.93
C LEU A 26 -5.19 -5.84 -11.54
N PRO A 27 -5.91 -4.88 -10.94
CA PRO A 27 -7.06 -4.26 -11.57
C PRO A 27 -6.62 -3.32 -12.70
N THR A 28 -7.41 -3.29 -13.78
CA THR A 28 -7.26 -2.30 -14.87
C THR A 28 -8.63 -1.69 -15.20
N PRO A 29 -8.68 -0.54 -15.89
CA PRO A 29 -9.92 0.00 -16.45
C PRO A 29 -10.74 -0.98 -17.31
N LYS A 30 -10.15 -2.07 -17.80
CA LYS A 30 -10.85 -3.09 -18.61
C LYS A 30 -11.20 -4.37 -17.82
N GLY A 31 -10.89 -4.42 -16.52
CA GLY A 31 -11.14 -5.57 -15.64
C GLY A 31 -9.87 -6.12 -14.98
N ALA A 32 -10.00 -7.22 -14.24
CA ALA A 32 -8.91 -7.91 -13.57
C ALA A 32 -7.93 -8.51 -14.60
N LEU A 33 -6.66 -8.11 -14.54
CA LEU A 33 -5.61 -8.51 -15.48
C LEU A 33 -4.58 -9.40 -14.78
N LEU A 34 -4.28 -10.53 -15.38
CA LEU A 34 -3.18 -11.41 -14.98
C LEU A 34 -2.03 -11.30 -15.98
N ILE A 35 -0.82 -11.03 -15.51
CA ILE A 35 0.40 -10.96 -16.32
C ILE A 35 1.44 -11.96 -15.84
N ASP A 36 2.31 -12.42 -16.76
CA ASP A 36 3.53 -13.13 -16.39
C ASP A 36 4.71 -12.18 -16.12
N MET A 37 5.87 -12.74 -15.76
CA MET A 37 7.06 -11.97 -15.40
C MET A 37 7.60 -11.08 -16.51
N ASN A 38 7.37 -11.45 -17.78
CA ASN A 38 7.78 -10.68 -18.95
C ASN A 38 6.71 -9.66 -19.40
N GLY A 39 5.61 -9.54 -18.64
CA GLY A 39 4.55 -8.56 -18.90
C GLY A 39 3.55 -9.00 -19.96
N ARG A 40 3.61 -10.26 -20.42
CA ARG A 40 2.59 -10.79 -21.33
C ARG A 40 1.29 -10.96 -20.55
N GLU A 41 0.20 -10.49 -21.13
CA GLU A 41 -1.14 -10.71 -20.60
C GLU A 41 -1.53 -12.18 -20.77
N VAL A 42 -1.80 -12.82 -19.64
CA VAL A 42 -2.10 -14.25 -19.55
C VAL A 42 -3.60 -14.48 -19.62
N ASN A 43 -4.36 -13.68 -18.86
CA ASN A 43 -5.81 -13.68 -18.88
C ASN A 43 -6.34 -12.30 -18.44
N ARG A 44 -7.58 -11.99 -18.84
CA ARG A 44 -8.31 -10.83 -18.34
C ARG A 44 -9.78 -11.18 -18.16
N TRP A 45 -10.28 -11.02 -16.95
CA TRP A 45 -11.71 -11.08 -16.66
C TRP A 45 -12.33 -9.72 -17.00
N ALA A 46 -12.77 -9.59 -18.24
CA ALA A 46 -13.25 -8.32 -18.79
C ALA A 46 -14.42 -7.76 -17.98
N GLY A 47 -14.31 -6.49 -17.59
CA GLY A 47 -15.34 -5.79 -16.82
C GLY A 47 -15.43 -6.18 -15.33
N LEU A 48 -14.70 -7.21 -14.89
CA LEU A 48 -14.60 -7.55 -13.46
C LEU A 48 -13.71 -6.51 -12.77
N ALA A 49 -14.31 -5.57 -12.05
CA ALA A 49 -13.57 -4.56 -11.32
C ALA A 49 -12.86 -5.17 -10.10
N GLY A 50 -11.89 -4.43 -9.55
CA GLY A 50 -11.10 -4.85 -8.39
C GLY A 50 -10.97 -3.76 -7.36
N PHE A 51 -11.35 -4.11 -6.12
CA PHE A 51 -11.14 -3.27 -4.95
C PHE A 51 -10.93 -4.15 -3.68
N PRO A 52 -9.91 -5.05 -3.68
CA PRO A 52 -8.96 -5.40 -4.77
C PRO A 52 -9.51 -6.54 -5.65
N ASN A 53 -8.67 -7.07 -6.56
CA ASN A 53 -8.83 -8.43 -7.09
C ASN A 53 -7.90 -9.38 -6.34
N LYS A 54 -8.33 -10.62 -6.07
CA LYS A 54 -7.50 -11.66 -5.43
C LYS A 54 -7.58 -12.95 -6.23
N LEU A 55 -6.43 -13.54 -6.56
CA LEU A 55 -6.35 -14.82 -7.28
C LEU A 55 -6.54 -15.98 -6.29
N LEU A 56 -7.16 -17.06 -6.74
CA LEU A 56 -7.33 -18.28 -5.96
C LEU A 56 -6.60 -19.46 -6.64
N PRO A 57 -6.16 -20.47 -5.86
CA PRO A 57 -5.66 -21.72 -6.42
C PRO A 57 -6.67 -22.33 -7.40
N GLY A 58 -6.19 -22.77 -8.57
CA GLY A 58 -7.06 -23.29 -9.62
C GLY A 58 -7.57 -22.22 -10.60
N GLY A 59 -7.15 -20.96 -10.48
CA GLY A 59 -7.33 -19.93 -11.50
C GLY A 59 -8.61 -19.11 -11.38
N SER A 60 -9.41 -19.29 -10.32
CA SER A 60 -10.52 -18.39 -10.03
C SER A 60 -10.02 -17.05 -9.47
N VAL A 61 -10.84 -16.01 -9.58
CA VAL A 61 -10.50 -14.65 -9.15
C VAL A 61 -11.67 -14.00 -8.41
N PHE A 62 -11.36 -13.23 -7.37
CA PHE A 62 -12.31 -12.33 -6.73
C PHE A 62 -12.36 -10.96 -7.42
N GLY A 63 -13.55 -10.37 -7.46
CA GLY A 63 -13.77 -9.01 -7.92
C GLY A 63 -15.22 -8.56 -7.72
N THR A 64 -15.64 -7.57 -8.48
CA THR A 64 -16.99 -6.99 -8.38
C THR A 64 -17.55 -6.67 -9.76
N SER A 65 -18.86 -6.80 -9.94
CA SER A 65 -19.55 -6.40 -11.17
C SER A 65 -19.65 -4.88 -11.32
N GLY A 66 -19.42 -4.11 -10.26
CA GLY A 66 -19.39 -2.66 -10.30
C GLY A 66 -19.59 -1.98 -8.95
N ALA A 67 -19.59 -0.65 -8.99
CA ALA A 67 -19.78 0.19 -7.81
C ALA A 67 -21.16 0.87 -7.80
N ARG A 68 -21.69 1.12 -6.61
CA ARG A 68 -22.87 1.96 -6.39
C ARG A 68 -22.54 3.40 -6.79
N GLY A 69 -23.37 4.01 -7.63
CA GLY A 69 -23.23 5.42 -8.02
C GLY A 69 -24.34 6.29 -7.45
N GLY A 70 -24.17 7.61 -7.50
CA GLY A 70 -25.13 8.61 -6.96
C GLY A 70 -24.51 9.40 -5.81
N ASN A 71 -25.17 10.48 -5.38
CA ASN A 71 -24.63 11.40 -4.37
C ASN A 71 -24.53 10.78 -2.96
N ALA A 72 -25.41 9.82 -2.65
CA ALA A 72 -25.45 9.11 -1.38
C ALA A 72 -24.56 7.85 -1.35
N ALA A 73 -23.75 7.62 -2.39
CA ALA A 73 -22.86 6.47 -2.50
C ALA A 73 -21.41 6.90 -2.38
N TYR A 74 -20.61 6.14 -1.63
CA TYR A 74 -19.18 6.37 -1.53
C TYR A 74 -18.43 5.04 -1.52
N GLN A 75 -17.75 4.73 -2.63
CA GLN A 75 -16.88 3.55 -2.80
C GLN A 75 -17.50 2.16 -2.55
N ASP A 76 -18.80 2.08 -2.30
CA ASP A 76 -19.57 0.84 -2.14
C ASP A 76 -19.57 -0.02 -3.42
N GLN A 77 -19.10 -1.26 -3.32
CA GLN A 77 -19.27 -2.26 -4.37
C GLN A 77 -20.69 -2.87 -4.33
N ILE A 78 -21.24 -3.15 -5.51
CA ILE A 78 -22.58 -3.74 -5.67
C ILE A 78 -22.58 -5.17 -5.11
N ASP A 79 -21.57 -5.95 -5.46
CA ASP A 79 -21.38 -7.33 -5.05
C ASP A 79 -19.90 -7.67 -4.86
N LEU A 80 -19.65 -8.82 -4.23
CA LEU A 80 -18.36 -9.51 -4.23
C LEU A 80 -18.55 -10.84 -4.96
N LEU A 81 -17.78 -11.06 -6.02
CA LEU A 81 -17.88 -12.21 -6.90
C LEU A 81 -16.62 -13.05 -6.85
N GLN A 82 -16.78 -14.38 -6.76
CA GLN A 82 -15.76 -15.34 -7.18
C GLN A 82 -16.09 -15.79 -8.60
N VAL A 83 -15.13 -15.63 -9.51
CA VAL A 83 -15.31 -15.91 -10.93
C VAL A 83 -14.26 -16.93 -11.38
N SER A 84 -14.70 -17.99 -12.06
CA SER A 84 -13.82 -19.02 -12.60
C SER A 84 -12.90 -18.49 -13.69
N TRP A 85 -11.92 -19.29 -14.10
CA TRP A 85 -11.02 -18.98 -15.21
C TRP A 85 -11.76 -18.57 -16.50
N ASP A 86 -12.88 -19.23 -16.80
CA ASP A 86 -13.67 -19.03 -18.02
C ASP A 86 -14.80 -17.98 -17.86
N GLY A 87 -14.86 -17.29 -16.72
CA GLY A 87 -15.81 -16.19 -16.50
C GLY A 87 -17.16 -16.61 -15.91
N HIS A 88 -17.28 -17.80 -15.33
CA HIS A 88 -18.50 -18.23 -14.64
C HIS A 88 -18.49 -17.78 -13.17
N VAL A 89 -19.60 -17.23 -12.68
CA VAL A 89 -19.73 -16.88 -11.26
C VAL A 89 -19.90 -18.17 -10.45
N GLU A 90 -18.93 -18.44 -9.57
CA GLU A 90 -18.91 -19.62 -8.70
C GLU A 90 -19.53 -19.32 -7.33
N TRP A 91 -19.34 -18.09 -6.85
CA TRP A 91 -19.89 -17.60 -5.59
C TRP A 91 -20.16 -16.09 -5.67
N LYS A 92 -21.16 -15.62 -4.94
CA LYS A 92 -21.56 -14.21 -4.90
C LYS A 92 -22.06 -13.80 -3.52
N TRP A 93 -21.65 -12.62 -3.07
CA TRP A 93 -22.25 -11.90 -1.95
C TRP A 93 -22.78 -10.54 -2.39
N ASP A 94 -24.03 -10.25 -2.08
CA ASP A 94 -24.68 -8.97 -2.35
C ASP A 94 -25.71 -8.57 -1.29
N ARG A 95 -25.62 -9.12 -0.06
CA ARG A 95 -26.71 -9.10 0.92
C ARG A 95 -26.39 -8.42 2.25
N THR A 96 -25.41 -7.53 2.29
CA THR A 96 -25.09 -6.79 3.53
C THR A 96 -26.25 -5.89 3.95
N GLU A 97 -26.80 -5.11 3.00
CA GLU A 97 -27.85 -4.15 3.30
C GLU A 97 -28.83 -3.98 2.13
N LEU A 98 -30.10 -3.75 2.44
CA LEU A 98 -31.09 -3.29 1.46
C LEU A 98 -30.96 -1.77 1.29
N VAL A 99 -30.38 -1.34 0.17
CA VAL A 99 -30.09 0.06 -0.09
C VAL A 99 -31.26 0.75 -0.78
N HIS A 100 -31.64 1.92 -0.26
CA HIS A 100 -32.69 2.79 -0.79
C HIS A 100 -32.08 4.07 -1.39
N ASP A 101 -31.76 4.04 -2.68
CA ASP A 101 -31.31 5.24 -3.42
C ASP A 101 -32.53 6.00 -3.97
N GLU A 102 -32.53 7.33 -3.84
CA GLU A 102 -33.59 8.17 -4.42
C GLU A 102 -33.72 7.93 -5.94
N GLY A 103 -34.95 7.71 -6.41
CA GLY A 103 -35.23 7.48 -7.83
C GLY A 103 -34.80 6.11 -8.37
N ARG A 104 -34.43 5.15 -7.49
CA ARG A 104 -34.14 3.76 -7.87
C ARG A 104 -34.95 2.78 -7.02
N GLU A 105 -35.22 1.61 -7.59
CA GLU A 105 -35.81 0.51 -6.82
C GLU A 105 -34.84 0.04 -5.73
N PRO A 106 -35.32 -0.23 -4.50
CA PRO A 106 -34.49 -0.77 -3.45
C PRO A 106 -33.82 -2.08 -3.88
N ARG A 107 -32.54 -2.25 -3.57
CA ARG A 107 -31.80 -3.47 -3.92
C ARG A 107 -30.79 -3.82 -2.84
N TYR A 108 -30.64 -5.12 -2.60
CA TYR A 108 -29.57 -5.62 -1.76
C TYR A 108 -28.22 -5.34 -2.40
N MET A 109 -27.25 -4.92 -1.59
CA MET A 109 -25.86 -4.72 -2.00
C MET A 109 -24.90 -5.31 -0.98
N ALA A 110 -23.71 -5.68 -1.44
CA ALA A 110 -22.60 -6.05 -0.56
C ALA A 110 -22.10 -4.84 0.25
N ARG A 111 -22.15 -3.63 -0.34
CA ARG A 111 -21.50 -2.44 0.21
C ARG A 111 -20.05 -2.70 0.63
N GLN A 112 -19.40 -3.67 -0.02
CA GLN A 112 -18.02 -4.02 0.23
C GLN A 112 -17.13 -2.86 -0.22
N HIS A 113 -16.08 -2.57 0.53
CA HIS A 113 -15.05 -1.64 0.11
C HIS A 113 -13.69 -2.16 0.57
N HIS A 114 -12.66 -1.90 -0.24
CA HIS A 114 -11.24 -2.07 0.03
C HIS A 114 -10.69 -3.46 0.41
N ASP A 115 -11.36 -4.33 1.18
CA ASP A 115 -10.79 -5.63 1.53
C ASP A 115 -11.79 -6.73 1.89
N TYR A 116 -11.31 -7.97 1.80
CA TYR A 116 -12.02 -9.20 2.14
C TYR A 116 -11.05 -10.38 2.16
N GLU A 117 -11.27 -11.38 3.03
CA GLU A 117 -10.43 -12.57 3.12
C GLU A 117 -11.24 -13.85 3.15
N ARG A 118 -10.82 -14.82 2.32
CA ARG A 118 -11.40 -16.16 2.31
C ARG A 118 -10.63 -17.06 3.27
N GLU A 119 -11.37 -17.75 4.14
CA GLU A 119 -10.84 -18.72 5.09
C GLU A 119 -9.77 -19.63 4.46
N GLY A 120 -8.68 -19.84 5.20
CA GLY A 120 -7.48 -20.52 4.74
C GLY A 120 -6.33 -19.56 4.47
N SER A 121 -6.62 -18.36 3.94
CA SER A 121 -5.64 -17.30 3.71
C SER A 121 -5.82 -16.14 4.68
N PRO A 122 -4.80 -15.74 5.45
CA PRO A 122 -4.94 -14.64 6.40
C PRO A 122 -5.00 -13.26 5.75
N THR A 123 -4.29 -13.07 4.64
CA THR A 123 -4.05 -11.77 3.98
C THR A 123 -4.46 -11.75 2.50
N GLY A 124 -5.00 -12.85 1.99
CA GLY A 124 -5.58 -12.93 0.64
C GLY A 124 -4.58 -12.94 -0.50
N TYR A 125 -3.29 -12.93 -0.19
CA TYR A 125 -2.20 -13.17 -1.12
C TYR A 125 -1.49 -14.49 -0.78
N TYR A 126 -0.63 -14.97 -1.69
CA TYR A 126 0.05 -16.25 -1.52
C TYR A 126 1.01 -16.26 -0.32
N ALA A 127 0.80 -17.21 0.59
CA ALA A 127 1.73 -17.61 1.64
C ALA A 127 1.81 -19.15 1.70
N PRO A 128 3.02 -19.75 1.75
CA PRO A 128 3.16 -21.20 1.72
C PRO A 128 2.36 -21.92 2.82
N GLY A 129 1.43 -22.80 2.42
CA GLY A 129 0.62 -23.61 3.33
C GLY A 129 -0.62 -22.88 3.90
N LEU A 130 -0.92 -21.67 3.44
CA LEU A 130 -2.06 -20.86 3.86
C LEU A 130 -2.92 -20.47 2.64
N ASP A 131 -3.23 -21.47 1.82
CA ASP A 131 -4.03 -21.29 0.62
C ASP A 131 -5.52 -21.05 1.00
N PRO A 132 -6.21 -20.11 0.34
CA PRO A 132 -7.63 -19.90 0.57
C PRO A 132 -8.44 -21.10 0.08
N LYS A 133 -9.51 -21.43 0.81
CA LYS A 133 -10.52 -22.39 0.33
C LYS A 133 -11.23 -21.84 -0.92
N THR A 134 -11.50 -22.69 -1.89
CA THR A 134 -12.03 -22.27 -3.20
C THR A 134 -13.49 -22.62 -3.43
N ASP A 135 -14.02 -23.61 -2.71
CA ASP A 135 -15.38 -24.14 -2.86
C ASP A 135 -16.16 -24.18 -1.54
N SER A 136 -15.60 -23.56 -0.50
CA SER A 136 -16.09 -23.63 0.87
C SER A 136 -15.47 -22.53 1.73
N GLY A 137 -15.85 -22.52 3.01
CA GLY A 137 -15.29 -21.64 4.03
C GLY A 137 -15.95 -20.28 4.13
N ASN A 138 -15.64 -19.60 5.22
CA ASN A 138 -16.18 -18.28 5.50
C ASN A 138 -15.39 -17.19 4.76
N THR A 139 -16.04 -16.07 4.46
CA THR A 139 -15.41 -14.86 3.90
C THR A 139 -15.58 -13.72 4.88
N LEU A 140 -14.46 -13.17 5.36
CA LEU A 140 -14.42 -11.91 6.09
C LEU A 140 -14.52 -10.77 5.07
N ILE A 141 -15.39 -9.79 5.28
CA ILE A 141 -15.64 -8.72 4.32
C ILE A 141 -15.70 -7.39 5.05
N LEU A 142 -14.97 -6.40 4.53
CA LEU A 142 -15.07 -5.02 4.97
C LEU A 142 -16.19 -4.32 4.18
N THR A 143 -17.12 -3.72 4.90
CA THR A 143 -18.36 -3.14 4.36
C THR A 143 -18.66 -1.79 5.00
N HIS A 144 -19.45 -0.96 4.34
CA HIS A 144 -20.01 0.23 4.97
C HIS A 144 -21.43 -0.03 5.53
N GLU A 145 -21.77 0.68 6.60
CA GLU A 145 -23.14 0.87 7.11
C GLU A 145 -23.34 2.36 7.38
N ASN A 146 -24.53 2.92 7.09
CA ASN A 146 -24.81 4.31 7.43
C ASN A 146 -25.47 4.40 8.80
N SER A 147 -24.89 5.17 9.72
CA SER A 147 -25.32 5.21 11.12
C SER A 147 -25.19 6.61 11.74
N TYR A 148 -25.98 6.89 12.79
CA TYR A 148 -25.93 8.13 13.56
C TYR A 148 -25.39 7.85 14.96
N HIS A 149 -24.31 8.55 15.31
CA HIS A 149 -23.58 8.38 16.59
C HIS A 149 -23.28 9.75 17.22
N PRO A 150 -24.23 10.35 17.95
CA PRO A 150 -24.09 11.69 18.54
C PRO A 150 -22.92 11.85 19.52
N GLU A 151 -22.38 10.75 20.04
CA GLU A 151 -21.15 10.68 20.82
C GLU A 151 -19.90 10.97 19.99
N ILE A 152 -19.93 10.66 18.68
CA ILE A 152 -18.86 10.91 17.70
C ILE A 152 -19.12 12.26 17.01
N THR A 153 -20.26 12.39 16.35
CA THR A 153 -20.66 13.56 15.54
C THR A 153 -22.16 13.64 15.38
N ASP A 154 -22.68 14.85 15.15
CA ASP A 154 -24.10 15.08 14.86
C ASP A 154 -24.44 14.84 13.37
N GLN A 155 -23.44 14.50 12.54
CA GLN A 155 -23.59 14.17 11.12
C GLN A 155 -23.86 12.67 10.92
N LEU A 156 -24.44 12.30 9.77
CA LEU A 156 -24.53 10.90 9.34
C LEU A 156 -23.13 10.37 9.08
N LEU A 157 -22.79 9.18 9.59
CA LEU A 157 -21.54 8.49 9.29
C LEU A 157 -21.71 7.48 8.15
N ILE A 158 -20.64 7.32 7.39
CA ILE A 158 -20.34 6.12 6.62
C ILE A 158 -19.47 5.30 7.58
N ASP A 159 -20.08 4.43 8.38
CA ASP A 159 -19.37 3.66 9.39
C ASP A 159 -18.79 2.39 8.78
N ASP A 160 -17.59 2.04 9.22
CA ASP A 160 -16.90 0.83 8.81
C ASP A 160 -17.45 -0.36 9.60
N LYS A 161 -17.90 -1.39 8.88
CA LYS A 161 -18.47 -2.62 9.41
C LYS A 161 -17.73 -3.82 8.83
N ILE A 162 -17.30 -4.72 9.71
CA ILE A 162 -16.69 -5.99 9.31
C ILE A 162 -17.72 -7.09 9.51
N ILE A 163 -17.93 -7.93 8.49
CA ILE A 163 -18.81 -9.09 8.58
C ILE A 163 -18.04 -10.36 8.22
N GLU A 164 -18.45 -11.49 8.80
CA GLU A 164 -18.03 -12.81 8.37
C GLU A 164 -19.24 -13.58 7.83
N VAL A 165 -19.11 -14.06 6.60
CA VAL A 165 -20.20 -14.69 5.85
C VAL A 165 -19.82 -16.14 5.53
N THR A 166 -20.71 -17.08 5.80
CA THR A 166 -20.52 -18.49 5.41
C THR A 166 -20.60 -18.65 3.90
N TRP A 167 -20.12 -19.79 3.39
CA TRP A 167 -20.26 -20.12 1.97
C TRP A 167 -21.71 -20.06 1.48
N ASP A 168 -22.67 -20.48 2.31
CA ASP A 168 -24.11 -20.50 2.00
C ASP A 168 -24.80 -19.12 2.15
N GLY A 169 -24.07 -18.08 2.56
CA GLY A 169 -24.58 -16.70 2.62
C GLY A 169 -25.22 -16.31 3.95
N GLU A 170 -24.82 -16.91 5.06
CA GLU A 170 -25.24 -16.50 6.41
C GLU A 170 -24.18 -15.61 7.06
N ILE A 171 -24.58 -14.47 7.62
CA ILE A 171 -23.69 -13.64 8.45
C ILE A 171 -23.57 -14.30 9.83
N VAL A 172 -22.36 -14.70 10.22
CA VAL A 172 -22.09 -15.41 11.49
C VAL A 172 -21.35 -14.57 12.51
N TRP A 173 -20.79 -13.44 12.09
CA TRP A 173 -20.13 -12.49 12.97
C TRP A 173 -20.17 -11.07 12.36
N GLU A 174 -20.27 -10.06 13.21
CA GLU A 174 -20.23 -8.64 12.82
C GLU A 174 -19.44 -7.82 13.83
N TRP A 175 -18.88 -6.71 13.37
CA TRP A 175 -18.25 -5.68 14.18
C TRP A 175 -18.45 -4.31 13.54
N ARG A 176 -18.71 -3.28 14.36
CA ARG A 176 -19.01 -1.91 13.91
C ARG A 176 -18.03 -0.96 14.55
N ALA A 177 -17.38 -0.11 13.76
CA ALA A 177 -16.32 0.73 14.30
C ALA A 177 -16.81 1.79 15.29
N ALA A 178 -18.02 2.33 15.07
CA ALA A 178 -18.57 3.35 15.96
C ALA A 178 -18.80 2.84 17.41
N GLU A 179 -19.04 1.54 17.60
CA GLU A 179 -19.19 0.92 18.93
C GLU A 179 -17.88 0.94 19.76
N HIS A 180 -16.75 1.22 19.11
CA HIS A 180 -15.40 1.19 19.71
C HIS A 180 -14.73 2.56 19.75
N PHE A 181 -15.48 3.65 19.59
CA PHE A 181 -14.94 5.02 19.51
C PHE A 181 -13.96 5.37 20.64
N ASP A 182 -14.27 4.98 21.88
CA ASP A 182 -13.43 5.27 23.05
C ASP A 182 -12.14 4.43 23.11
N GLU A 183 -12.06 3.33 22.35
CA GLU A 183 -10.87 2.47 22.29
C GLU A 183 -9.82 2.99 21.29
N LEU A 184 -10.20 3.92 20.40
CA LEU A 184 -9.36 4.41 19.30
C LEU A 184 -8.27 5.41 19.73
N GLY A 185 -8.34 5.93 20.95
CA GLY A 185 -7.28 6.77 21.51
C GLY A 185 -7.16 8.17 20.90
N PHE A 186 -8.25 8.73 20.35
CA PHE A 186 -8.27 10.12 19.91
C PHE A 186 -8.06 11.10 21.08
N SER A 187 -7.23 12.12 20.87
CA SER A 187 -7.10 13.25 21.79
C SER A 187 -8.37 14.09 21.82
N ASP A 188 -8.55 14.93 22.84
CA ASP A 188 -9.70 15.83 22.91
C ASP A 188 -9.77 16.82 21.73
N ASP A 189 -8.62 17.25 21.21
CA ASP A 189 -8.54 18.08 20.00
C ASP A 189 -9.01 17.31 18.77
N ALA A 190 -8.51 16.08 18.58
CA ALA A 190 -8.93 15.21 17.49
C ALA A 190 -10.44 14.91 17.55
N LYS A 191 -10.98 14.61 18.75
CA LYS A 191 -12.43 14.41 18.97
C LYS A 191 -13.23 15.65 18.60
N ARG A 192 -12.75 16.86 18.92
CA ARG A 192 -13.42 18.12 18.53
C ARG A 192 -13.44 18.32 17.02
N SER A 193 -12.31 18.11 16.35
CA SER A 193 -12.20 18.24 14.89
C SER A 193 -13.04 17.20 14.16
N LEU A 194 -12.97 15.94 14.58
CA LEU A 194 -13.78 14.84 14.07
C LEU A 194 -15.29 15.12 14.24
N ARG A 195 -15.71 15.60 15.43
CA ARG A 195 -17.11 15.95 15.69
C ARG A 195 -17.62 17.01 14.72
N ALA A 196 -16.81 18.03 14.45
CA ALA A 196 -17.16 19.13 13.56
C ALA A 196 -17.16 18.72 12.08
N ASN A 197 -16.18 17.91 11.66
CA ASN A 197 -16.06 17.41 10.30
C ASN A 197 -15.52 15.97 10.30
N PRO A 198 -16.39 14.95 10.19
CA PRO A 198 -15.99 13.54 10.14
C PRO A 198 -15.52 13.14 8.73
N SER A 199 -14.77 13.99 8.03
CA SER A 199 -14.39 13.82 6.62
C SER A 199 -15.60 13.65 5.68
N MET A 200 -16.49 14.65 5.65
CA MET A 200 -17.73 14.59 4.86
C MET A 200 -17.54 14.26 3.37
N ARG A 201 -18.41 13.41 2.84
CA ARG A 201 -18.53 12.99 1.42
C ARG A 201 -19.87 13.40 0.82
N GLY A 202 -20.27 14.65 1.05
CA GLY A 202 -21.56 15.18 0.60
C GLY A 202 -22.72 14.42 1.24
N GLU A 203 -23.68 13.98 0.43
CA GLU A 203 -24.90 13.29 0.88
C GLU A 203 -24.62 11.87 1.41
N ALA A 204 -23.47 11.27 1.09
CA ALA A 204 -23.12 9.93 1.56
C ALA A 204 -22.85 9.87 3.08
N GLY A 205 -22.41 10.97 3.69
CA GLY A 205 -22.06 11.06 5.12
C GLY A 205 -20.57 11.29 5.39
N GLY A 206 -20.18 11.16 6.66
CA GLY A 206 -18.82 11.28 7.16
C GLY A 206 -18.03 9.99 7.05
N ASP A 207 -16.98 9.99 6.23
CA ASP A 207 -16.03 8.89 6.03
C ASP A 207 -14.94 8.94 7.12
N TRP A 208 -15.33 8.65 8.37
CA TRP A 208 -14.58 9.09 9.54
C TRP A 208 -13.32 8.27 9.83
N LEU A 209 -13.36 6.93 9.74
CA LEU A 209 -12.17 6.10 9.89
C LEU A 209 -11.55 5.75 8.55
N HIS A 210 -12.38 5.43 7.55
CA HIS A 210 -11.90 4.95 6.26
C HIS A 210 -10.98 3.75 6.47
N ILE A 211 -11.51 2.69 7.06
CA ILE A 211 -10.79 1.42 7.14
C ILE A 211 -10.57 0.93 5.72
N ASN A 212 -9.33 0.57 5.38
CA ASN A 212 -9.01 0.14 4.01
C ASN A 212 -8.29 -1.20 3.93
N CYS A 213 -7.96 -1.80 5.07
CA CYS A 213 -7.45 -3.15 5.11
C CYS A 213 -8.03 -3.87 6.32
N ILE A 214 -8.43 -5.11 6.09
CA ILE A 214 -8.67 -6.09 7.15
C ILE A 214 -8.00 -7.39 6.76
N SER A 215 -7.42 -8.07 7.74
CA SER A 215 -6.89 -9.42 7.58
C SER A 215 -7.13 -10.21 8.85
N THR A 216 -7.13 -11.53 8.77
CA THR A 216 -6.97 -12.33 9.99
C THR A 216 -5.48 -12.42 10.32
N LEU A 217 -5.13 -12.65 11.58
CA LEU A 217 -3.72 -12.82 11.96
C LEU A 217 -3.13 -14.15 11.45
N GLY A 218 -3.96 -15.19 11.37
CA GLY A 218 -3.52 -16.54 11.05
C GLY A 218 -2.53 -17.12 12.07
N PRO A 219 -2.07 -18.36 11.85
CA PRO A 219 -1.03 -18.97 12.68
C PRO A 219 0.21 -18.07 12.76
N ASN A 220 0.71 -17.82 13.98
CA ASN A 220 1.85 -16.94 14.18
C ASN A 220 2.61 -17.22 15.48
N LYS A 221 3.90 -16.87 15.46
CA LYS A 221 4.86 -17.11 16.55
C LYS A 221 4.54 -16.39 17.86
N TRP A 222 3.74 -15.32 17.85
CA TRP A 222 3.45 -14.55 19.07
C TRP A 222 2.38 -15.22 19.90
N TYR A 223 1.33 -15.72 19.26
CA TYR A 223 0.33 -16.53 19.93
C TYR A 223 0.90 -17.85 20.46
N GLU A 224 1.77 -18.52 19.69
CA GLU A 224 2.48 -19.72 20.16
C GLU A 224 3.33 -19.46 21.41
N ARG A 225 3.77 -18.22 21.62
CA ARG A 225 4.51 -17.78 22.81
C ARG A 225 3.59 -17.30 23.95
N GLY A 226 2.27 -17.38 23.78
CA GLY A 226 1.26 -17.05 24.79
C GLY A 226 0.74 -15.61 24.77
N ASP A 227 1.02 -14.82 23.71
CA ASP A 227 0.43 -13.49 23.57
C ASP A 227 -0.95 -13.56 22.90
N GLU A 228 -2.00 -13.59 23.74
CA GLU A 228 -3.41 -13.68 23.32
C GLU A 228 -3.87 -12.53 22.40
N ARG A 229 -3.17 -11.39 22.39
CA ARG A 229 -3.48 -10.29 21.45
C ARG A 229 -3.30 -10.75 20.01
N PHE A 230 -2.43 -11.73 19.78
CA PHE A 230 -2.11 -12.27 18.47
C PHE A 230 -2.85 -13.58 18.14
N HIS A 231 -3.95 -13.91 18.82
CA HIS A 231 -4.73 -15.11 18.50
C HIS A 231 -5.06 -15.19 16.99
N PRO A 232 -4.89 -16.34 16.31
CA PRO A 232 -5.01 -16.45 14.84
C PRO A 232 -6.31 -15.90 14.24
N ASP A 233 -7.42 -16.07 14.96
CA ASP A 233 -8.75 -15.59 14.54
C ASP A 233 -8.97 -14.09 14.75
N ASN A 234 -8.08 -13.39 15.46
CA ASN A 234 -8.18 -11.95 15.63
C ASN A 234 -7.98 -11.24 14.29
N ILE A 235 -8.55 -10.04 14.19
CA ILE A 235 -8.59 -9.27 12.95
C ILE A 235 -7.64 -8.08 13.10
N ILE A 236 -6.72 -7.92 12.16
CA ILE A 236 -5.82 -6.78 12.05
C ILE A 236 -6.37 -5.81 11.01
N LEU A 237 -6.27 -4.51 11.28
CA LEU A 237 -6.83 -3.47 10.42
C LEU A 237 -6.02 -2.17 10.45
N ASP A 238 -6.18 -1.38 9.39
CA ASP A 238 -5.76 0.02 9.35
C ASP A 238 -6.95 0.97 9.11
N SER A 239 -6.81 2.21 9.60
CA SER A 239 -7.74 3.30 9.35
C SER A 239 -6.98 4.49 8.76
N ARG A 240 -7.27 4.81 7.50
CA ARG A 240 -6.60 5.85 6.73
C ARG A 240 -6.84 7.23 7.33
N ASN A 241 -8.10 7.57 7.59
CA ASN A 241 -8.45 8.93 8.01
C ASN A 241 -8.12 9.19 9.48
N ALA A 242 -8.00 8.13 10.30
CA ALA A 242 -7.60 8.26 11.70
C ALA A 242 -6.09 8.09 11.95
N ASN A 243 -5.30 7.60 10.98
CA ASN A 243 -3.90 7.22 11.19
C ASN A 243 -3.72 6.17 12.31
N ILE A 244 -4.60 5.16 12.33
CA ILE A 244 -4.63 4.11 13.34
C ILE A 244 -4.33 2.75 12.70
N LEU A 245 -3.50 1.98 13.38
CA LEU A 245 -3.27 0.55 13.15
C LEU A 245 -3.77 -0.22 14.38
N ALA A 246 -4.55 -1.29 14.21
CA ALA A 246 -5.15 -1.98 15.35
C ALA A 246 -5.33 -3.49 15.14
N ILE A 247 -5.54 -4.20 16.26
CA ILE A 247 -5.99 -5.59 16.26
C ILE A 247 -7.26 -5.70 17.13
N ILE A 248 -8.32 -6.25 16.54
CA ILE A 248 -9.57 -6.61 17.19
C ILE A 248 -9.50 -8.05 17.69
N SER A 249 -9.88 -8.27 18.96
CA SER A 249 -10.18 -9.61 19.44
C SER A 249 -11.52 -10.08 18.90
N LYS A 250 -11.54 -11.02 17.95
CA LYS A 250 -12.80 -11.54 17.36
C LYS A 250 -13.75 -12.12 18.41
N LYS A 251 -13.19 -12.69 19.48
CA LYS A 251 -13.94 -13.24 20.62
C LYS A 251 -14.70 -12.18 21.43
N THR A 252 -14.17 -10.96 21.55
CA THR A 252 -14.73 -9.95 22.46
C THR A 252 -15.17 -8.65 21.77
N GLY A 253 -14.82 -8.46 20.50
CA GLY A 253 -15.02 -7.22 19.75
C GLY A 253 -14.03 -6.09 20.11
N ARG A 254 -13.32 -6.19 21.24
CA ARG A 254 -12.44 -5.10 21.73
C ARG A 254 -11.13 -5.01 20.97
N LEU A 255 -10.57 -3.79 20.92
CA LEU A 255 -9.20 -3.56 20.47
C LEU A 255 -8.21 -4.08 21.53
N VAL A 256 -7.32 -4.97 21.12
CA VAL A 256 -6.32 -5.61 22.00
C VAL A 256 -4.89 -5.17 21.71
N TRP A 257 -4.67 -4.48 20.60
CA TRP A 257 -3.42 -3.84 20.23
C TRP A 257 -3.73 -2.61 19.36
N ARG A 258 -2.93 -1.53 19.50
CA ARG A 258 -3.09 -0.28 18.75
C ARG A 258 -1.74 0.42 18.58
N LEU A 259 -1.55 1.06 17.43
CA LEU A 259 -0.50 2.06 17.18
C LEU A 259 -1.12 3.28 16.48
N GLY A 260 -0.83 4.49 16.97
CA GLY A 260 -1.51 5.72 16.55
C GLY A 260 -2.91 5.88 17.18
N PRO A 261 -3.51 7.08 17.18
CA PRO A 261 -3.11 8.23 16.37
C PRO A 261 -2.03 9.11 17.03
N ASP A 262 -1.78 8.95 18.33
CA ASP A 262 -0.69 9.66 19.02
C ASP A 262 0.64 8.91 18.87
N PHE A 263 1.50 9.44 18.00
CA PHE A 263 2.84 8.89 17.78
C PHE A 263 3.91 9.42 18.75
N THR A 264 3.48 10.05 19.86
CA THR A 264 4.35 10.61 20.89
C THR A 264 4.30 9.86 22.22
N GLU A 265 3.46 8.83 22.34
CA GLU A 265 3.18 8.11 23.59
C GLU A 265 4.44 7.49 24.24
N THR A 266 5.33 6.88 23.45
CA THR A 266 6.56 6.23 23.94
C THR A 266 7.76 6.53 23.06
N GLU A 267 8.97 6.30 23.56
CA GLU A 267 10.20 6.45 22.76
C GLU A 267 10.20 5.54 21.52
N ALA A 268 9.70 4.31 21.65
CA ALA A 268 9.63 3.36 20.54
C ALA A 268 8.66 3.85 19.45
N VAL A 269 7.48 4.34 19.85
CA VAL A 269 6.49 4.91 18.92
C VAL A 269 7.02 6.18 18.24
N ARG A 270 7.70 7.07 18.98
CA ARG A 270 8.34 8.28 18.40
C ARG A 270 9.40 7.96 17.35
N LYS A 271 10.09 6.82 17.49
CA LYS A 271 11.09 6.35 16.51
C LYS A 271 10.45 5.85 15.22
N ILE A 272 9.24 5.30 15.29
CA ILE A 272 8.46 4.97 14.09
C ILE A 272 8.03 6.27 13.38
N GLY A 273 7.61 7.26 14.17
CA GLY A 273 7.02 8.50 13.68
C GLY A 273 5.59 8.29 13.19
N PRO A 274 4.92 9.38 12.75
CA PRO A 274 3.55 9.30 12.25
C PRO A 274 3.42 8.34 11.06
N ILE A 275 2.46 7.43 11.16
CA ILE A 275 1.93 6.70 10.01
C ILE A 275 0.79 7.55 9.44
N VAL A 276 0.81 7.84 8.14
CA VAL A 276 -0.08 8.84 7.53
C VAL A 276 -0.79 8.24 6.33
N GLY A 277 -2.13 8.16 6.40
CA GLY A 277 -2.97 7.76 5.28
C GLY A 277 -2.68 6.35 4.74
N GLN A 278 -2.20 5.46 5.60
CA GLN A 278 -1.62 4.16 5.29
C GLN A 278 -2.60 3.15 4.70
N HIS A 279 -2.06 2.15 4.03
CA HIS A 279 -2.79 1.04 3.43
C HIS A 279 -2.08 -0.31 3.66
N HIS A 280 -2.88 -1.38 3.54
CA HIS A 280 -2.45 -2.77 3.50
C HIS A 280 -1.65 -3.21 4.74
N PHE A 281 -2.14 -2.84 5.93
CA PHE A 281 -1.56 -3.27 7.19
C PHE A 281 -1.95 -4.70 7.56
N HIS A 282 -0.95 -5.56 7.74
CA HIS A 282 -1.17 -6.94 8.11
C HIS A 282 0.04 -7.51 8.85
N LEU A 283 -0.15 -8.71 9.42
CA LEU A 283 0.95 -9.53 9.92
C LEU A 283 1.54 -10.30 8.74
N ILE A 284 2.86 -10.28 8.56
CA ILE A 284 3.52 -11.14 7.57
C ILE A 284 3.16 -12.60 7.91
N PRO A 285 2.47 -13.32 6.99
CA PRO A 285 1.99 -14.67 7.26
C PRO A 285 3.10 -15.66 7.61
N GLN A 286 2.76 -16.69 8.37
CA GLN A 286 3.65 -17.83 8.57
C GLN A 286 4.06 -18.45 7.23
N GLY A 287 5.31 -18.88 7.12
CA GLY A 287 5.89 -19.42 5.88
C GLY A 287 6.61 -18.39 5.03
N LEU A 288 6.47 -17.10 5.30
CA LEU A 288 7.18 -16.02 4.61
C LEU A 288 8.32 -15.43 5.48
N PRO A 289 9.42 -14.94 4.88
CA PRO A 289 10.48 -14.26 5.62
C PRO A 289 9.96 -13.04 6.37
N GLY A 290 10.31 -12.90 7.66
CA GLY A 290 9.74 -11.86 8.52
C GLY A 290 8.41 -12.26 9.20
N ALA A 291 7.92 -13.50 9.02
CA ALA A 291 6.68 -14.01 9.62
C ALA A 291 6.46 -13.54 11.07
N GLY A 292 5.27 -13.01 11.33
CA GLY A 292 4.89 -12.41 12.60
C GLY A 292 5.32 -10.94 12.78
N ASN A 293 6.09 -10.35 11.88
CA ASN A 293 6.28 -8.90 11.89
C ASN A 293 5.08 -8.22 11.20
N LEU A 294 4.82 -6.97 11.52
CA LEU A 294 3.83 -6.14 10.85
C LEU A 294 4.42 -5.62 9.54
N LEU A 295 3.61 -5.54 8.49
CA LEU A 295 3.95 -4.90 7.23
C LEU A 295 2.88 -3.87 6.87
N VAL A 296 3.30 -2.65 6.51
CA VAL A 296 2.40 -1.55 6.15
C VAL A 296 2.97 -0.71 5.01
N PHE A 297 2.11 -0.26 4.10
CA PHE A 297 2.43 0.81 3.17
C PHE A 297 1.98 2.15 3.80
N ASP A 298 2.92 2.93 4.30
CA ASP A 298 2.70 4.24 4.91
C ASP A 298 2.74 5.30 3.79
N ASN A 299 1.56 5.67 3.28
CA ASN A 299 1.39 6.47 2.07
C ASN A 299 1.99 7.87 2.18
N GLY A 300 1.81 8.53 3.31
CA GLY A 300 2.02 9.98 3.42
C GLY A 300 0.76 10.73 2.98
N GLY A 301 0.93 11.84 2.28
CA GLY A 301 -0.16 12.74 1.92
C GLY A 301 -0.67 13.48 3.14
N ALA A 302 -1.99 13.57 3.27
CA ALA A 302 -2.67 14.29 4.33
C ALA A 302 -3.76 13.38 4.94
N ALA A 303 -3.71 13.19 6.25
CA ALA A 303 -4.63 12.33 7.00
C ALA A 303 -4.64 12.67 8.50
N GLY A 304 -5.48 11.99 9.28
CA GLY A 304 -5.57 12.16 10.73
C GLY A 304 -6.41 13.35 11.17
N TYR A 305 -6.91 13.26 12.40
CA TYR A 305 -7.57 14.35 13.11
C TYR A 305 -6.65 14.87 14.20
N ASP A 306 -6.48 16.19 14.26
CA ASP A 306 -5.72 16.84 15.31
C ASP A 306 -6.21 18.29 15.47
N ARG A 307 -5.58 19.05 16.37
CA ARG A 307 -5.85 20.47 16.56
C ARG A 307 -5.71 21.22 15.22
N PRO A 308 -6.65 22.12 14.90
CA PRO A 308 -6.55 23.00 13.75
C PRO A 308 -5.18 23.69 13.63
N ASN A 309 -4.65 23.73 12.42
CA ASN A 309 -3.35 24.31 12.12
C ASN A 309 -3.35 25.02 10.76
N ALA A 310 -2.21 25.56 10.34
CA ALA A 310 -2.11 26.38 9.13
C ALA A 310 -2.45 25.64 7.82
N ILE A 311 -2.26 24.32 7.77
CA ILE A 311 -2.52 23.49 6.59
C ILE A 311 -3.81 22.67 6.72
N ALA A 312 -4.36 22.54 7.93
CA ALA A 312 -5.65 21.93 8.22
C ALA A 312 -6.49 22.85 9.15
N PRO A 313 -7.18 23.87 8.61
CA PRO A 313 -7.87 24.89 9.41
C PRO A 313 -9.04 24.39 10.27
N ASP A 314 -9.59 23.20 9.98
CA ASP A 314 -10.62 22.53 10.78
C ASP A 314 -10.07 21.33 11.58
N GLY A 315 -8.78 21.03 11.44
CA GLY A 315 -8.10 19.90 12.06
C GLY A 315 -8.35 18.54 11.39
N THR A 316 -9.04 18.51 10.25
CA THR A 316 -9.18 17.31 9.40
C THR A 316 -7.99 17.20 8.46
N ASN A 317 -7.44 16.00 8.29
CA ASN A 317 -6.20 15.75 7.55
C ASN A 317 -5.04 16.58 8.10
N ALA A 318 -4.86 16.60 9.42
CA ALA A 318 -3.93 17.50 10.09
C ALA A 318 -2.45 17.06 10.07
N VAL A 319 -2.18 15.79 9.73
CA VAL A 319 -0.83 15.20 9.68
C VAL A 319 -0.43 14.98 8.22
N HIS A 320 0.76 15.49 7.85
CA HIS A 320 1.22 15.54 6.46
C HIS A 320 2.61 14.93 6.27
N ARG A 321 2.83 14.27 5.12
CA ARG A 321 4.16 13.77 4.70
C ARG A 321 4.23 13.58 3.18
N ASP A 322 5.17 14.24 2.52
CA ASP A 322 5.23 14.33 1.04
C ASP A 322 6.05 13.20 0.36
N TYR A 323 6.03 12.01 0.92
CA TYR A 323 6.65 10.80 0.35
C TYR A 323 5.97 9.55 0.93
N SER A 324 6.24 8.37 0.39
CA SER A 324 5.76 7.10 0.95
C SER A 324 6.86 6.29 1.63
N ARG A 325 6.47 5.34 2.48
CA ARG A 325 7.37 4.34 3.09
C ARG A 325 6.68 2.98 3.07
N VAL A 326 7.45 1.92 2.94
CA VAL A 326 7.02 0.59 3.37
C VAL A 326 7.77 0.26 4.65
N LEU A 327 7.08 -0.21 5.68
CA LEU A 327 7.67 -0.50 6.99
C LEU A 327 7.38 -1.93 7.40
N GLU A 328 8.42 -2.64 7.81
CA GLU A 328 8.32 -3.87 8.57
C GLU A 328 8.62 -3.59 10.04
N ILE A 329 7.66 -3.85 10.93
CA ILE A 329 7.75 -3.48 12.35
C ILE A 329 7.57 -4.71 13.22
N ASN A 330 8.44 -4.89 14.22
CA ASN A 330 8.20 -5.90 15.25
C ASN A 330 7.03 -5.44 16.15
N PRO A 331 5.90 -6.18 16.23
CA PRO A 331 4.72 -5.73 16.94
C PRO A 331 4.86 -5.66 18.48
N ILE A 332 5.92 -6.28 19.03
CA ILE A 332 6.19 -6.33 20.46
C ILE A 332 7.17 -5.23 20.87
N THR A 333 8.30 -5.11 20.15
CA THR A 333 9.34 -4.10 20.48
C THR A 333 9.10 -2.76 19.80
N LEU A 334 8.21 -2.70 18.80
CA LEU A 334 7.96 -1.54 17.93
C LEU A 334 9.22 -1.04 17.21
N GLU A 335 10.17 -1.94 16.98
CA GLU A 335 11.35 -1.66 16.17
C GLU A 335 11.03 -1.83 14.69
N ILE A 336 11.44 -0.85 13.88
CA ILE A 336 11.52 -1.02 12.42
C ILE A 336 12.64 -2.02 12.15
N VAL A 337 12.27 -3.16 11.57
CA VAL A 337 13.15 -4.29 11.21
C VAL A 337 13.67 -4.13 9.78
N TRP A 338 12.83 -3.62 8.89
CA TRP A 338 13.13 -3.30 7.50
C TRP A 338 12.26 -2.13 7.04
N GLN A 339 12.74 -1.35 6.09
CA GLN A 339 11.97 -0.27 5.49
C GLN A 339 12.37 -0.04 4.04
N TYR A 340 11.46 0.54 3.26
CA TYR A 340 11.77 1.09 1.95
C TYR A 340 11.20 2.50 1.89
N THR A 341 12.07 3.50 1.94
CA THR A 341 11.73 4.93 1.87
C THR A 341 12.39 5.53 0.62
N PRO A 342 12.23 6.85 0.34
CA PRO A 342 12.97 7.48 -0.74
C PRO A 342 14.48 7.26 -0.62
N LEU A 343 15.03 7.18 0.59
CA LEU A 343 16.47 6.95 0.80
C LEU A 343 16.89 5.59 0.26
N GLU A 344 16.23 4.51 0.68
CA GLU A 344 16.52 3.16 0.19
C GLU A 344 16.23 3.00 -1.31
N ALA A 345 15.31 3.81 -1.86
CA ALA A 345 15.05 3.90 -3.30
C ALA A 345 16.12 4.69 -4.08
N GLY A 346 17.16 5.22 -3.41
CA GLY A 346 18.25 5.99 -4.03
C GLY A 346 17.94 7.46 -4.25
N PHE A 347 16.93 8.01 -3.56
CA PHE A 347 16.51 9.41 -3.66
C PHE A 347 16.88 10.20 -2.40
N MET A 348 17.30 11.45 -2.58
CA MET A 348 17.50 12.38 -1.48
C MET A 348 16.15 12.76 -0.86
N PRO A 349 15.86 12.45 0.42
CA PRO A 349 14.50 12.59 0.96
C PRO A 349 13.92 14.01 0.91
N PHE A 350 14.75 15.05 1.05
CA PHE A 350 14.28 16.44 1.12
C PHE A 350 14.06 17.10 -0.24
N SER A 351 14.73 16.63 -1.31
CA SER A 351 14.59 17.17 -2.67
C SER A 351 13.78 16.24 -3.56
N ASP A 352 13.99 14.93 -3.39
CA ASP A 352 13.55 13.89 -4.30
C ASP A 352 12.58 12.89 -3.66
N GLY A 353 12.13 13.14 -2.43
CA GLY A 353 11.22 12.27 -1.69
C GLY A 353 9.96 11.88 -2.47
N SER A 354 9.45 12.78 -3.31
CA SER A 354 8.26 12.55 -4.12
C SER A 354 8.45 11.53 -5.26
N LYS A 355 9.67 11.05 -5.55
CA LYS A 355 9.92 9.99 -6.55
C LYS A 355 9.53 8.58 -6.06
N PHE A 356 9.30 8.43 -4.77
CA PHE A 356 8.63 7.26 -4.21
C PHE A 356 7.45 7.76 -3.37
N TYR A 357 6.31 7.95 -4.02
CA TYR A 357 5.16 8.59 -3.40
C TYR A 357 3.84 8.19 -4.03
N SER A 358 3.01 7.52 -3.23
CA SER A 358 1.60 7.27 -3.51
C SER A 358 0.75 7.75 -2.34
N SER A 359 0.06 8.88 -2.50
CA SER A 359 -0.70 9.55 -1.43
C SER A 359 -2.01 8.84 -1.02
N PHE A 360 -2.37 7.78 -1.72
CA PHE A 360 -3.50 6.88 -1.43
C PHE A 360 -3.25 5.53 -2.11
N ILE A 361 -4.16 4.56 -1.93
CA ILE A 361 -4.07 3.18 -2.46
C ILE A 361 -2.74 2.51 -2.11
N SER A 362 -2.27 1.54 -2.89
CA SER A 362 -0.99 0.83 -2.68
C SER A 362 -1.06 -0.39 -1.78
N SER A 363 -0.01 -1.20 -1.86
CA SER A 363 0.20 -2.39 -1.04
C SER A 363 1.68 -2.75 -0.99
N ALA A 364 2.02 -3.54 0.03
CA ALA A 364 3.28 -4.29 0.10
C ALA A 364 2.98 -5.76 0.41
N GLN A 365 3.59 -6.68 -0.33
CA GLN A 365 3.48 -8.13 -0.15
C GLN A 365 4.88 -8.71 0.01
N ARG A 366 5.12 -9.41 1.12
CA ARG A 366 6.36 -10.18 1.29
C ARG A 366 6.30 -11.45 0.44
N LEU A 367 7.38 -11.73 -0.31
CA LEU A 367 7.48 -12.88 -1.21
C LEU A 367 8.32 -14.01 -0.59
N PRO A 368 8.15 -15.27 -1.01
CA PRO A 368 8.85 -16.43 -0.45
C PRO A 368 10.38 -16.37 -0.50
N ASN A 369 10.97 -15.70 -1.50
CA ASN A 369 12.43 -15.53 -1.60
C ASN A 369 12.99 -14.43 -0.67
N GLY A 370 12.12 -13.72 0.06
CA GLY A 370 12.49 -12.62 0.94
C GLY A 370 12.39 -11.24 0.31
N ASN A 371 12.07 -11.13 -0.97
CA ASN A 371 11.79 -9.86 -1.62
C ASN A 371 10.43 -9.31 -1.17
N THR A 372 10.18 -8.02 -1.45
CA THR A 372 8.89 -7.37 -1.24
C THR A 372 8.37 -6.90 -2.59
N LEU A 373 7.17 -7.33 -2.98
CA LEU A 373 6.41 -6.69 -4.05
C LEU A 373 5.72 -5.45 -3.48
N ILE A 374 5.98 -4.29 -4.06
CA ILE A 374 5.41 -3.00 -3.68
C ILE A 374 4.55 -2.50 -4.85
N THR A 375 3.29 -2.22 -4.57
CA THR A 375 2.40 -1.51 -5.50
C THR A 375 2.44 -0.03 -5.15
N GLU A 376 3.17 0.79 -5.88
CA GLU A 376 3.08 2.26 -5.82
C GLU A 376 1.87 2.71 -6.67
N GLY A 377 0.70 2.70 -6.03
CA GLY A 377 -0.57 2.61 -6.73
C GLY A 377 -0.98 3.86 -7.49
N SER A 378 -0.72 5.07 -6.96
CA SER A 378 -1.19 6.34 -7.56
C SER A 378 -0.66 6.57 -8.98
N ASP A 379 0.57 6.09 -9.22
CA ASP A 379 1.29 6.25 -10.48
C ASP A 379 1.33 4.93 -11.30
N GLY A 380 0.62 3.90 -10.82
CA GLY A 380 0.47 2.62 -11.50
C GLY A 380 1.77 1.82 -11.63
N ARG A 381 2.72 2.01 -10.71
CA ARG A 381 4.03 1.34 -10.71
C ARG A 381 4.05 0.18 -9.73
N LEU A 382 4.54 -0.96 -10.17
CA LEU A 382 4.77 -2.15 -9.36
C LEU A 382 6.27 -2.43 -9.37
N ILE A 383 6.87 -2.64 -8.21
CA ILE A 383 8.29 -3.00 -8.09
C ILE A 383 8.46 -4.19 -7.17
N GLU A 384 9.36 -5.10 -7.52
CA GLU A 384 9.88 -6.09 -6.61
C GLU A 384 11.26 -5.66 -6.13
N VAL A 385 11.39 -5.51 -4.82
CA VAL A 385 12.64 -5.08 -4.18
C VAL A 385 13.23 -6.21 -3.34
N THR A 386 14.53 -6.40 -3.44
CA THR A 386 15.27 -7.33 -2.60
C THR A 386 15.36 -6.84 -1.16
N ALA A 387 15.77 -7.71 -0.24
CA ALA A 387 16.00 -7.33 1.16
C ALA A 387 17.08 -6.23 1.32
N ASP A 388 18.02 -6.12 0.37
CA ASP A 388 19.03 -5.06 0.26
C ASP A 388 18.58 -3.87 -0.61
N HIS A 389 17.27 -3.74 -0.89
CA HIS A 389 16.63 -2.59 -1.53
C HIS A 389 16.91 -2.41 -3.03
N ARG A 390 17.41 -3.43 -3.73
CA ARG A 390 17.57 -3.38 -5.19
C ARG A 390 16.25 -3.72 -5.88
N ILE A 391 15.88 -2.95 -6.89
CA ILE A 391 14.76 -3.28 -7.77
C ILE A 391 15.20 -4.40 -8.72
N VAL A 392 14.54 -5.55 -8.65
CA VAL A 392 14.80 -6.72 -9.51
C VAL A 392 13.67 -7.02 -10.47
N TRP A 393 12.52 -6.38 -10.30
CA TRP A 393 11.45 -6.37 -11.29
C TRP A 393 10.68 -5.05 -11.20
N GLU A 394 10.32 -4.47 -12.33
CA GLU A 394 9.50 -3.27 -12.42
C GLU A 394 8.49 -3.40 -13.54
N TYR A 395 7.25 -3.03 -13.23
CA TYR A 395 6.15 -2.92 -14.19
C TYR A 395 5.43 -1.58 -14.02
N ILE A 396 5.13 -0.93 -15.13
CA ILE A 396 4.32 0.30 -15.14
C ILE A 396 3.04 0.04 -15.95
N ASN A 397 1.88 0.23 -15.32
CA ASN A 397 0.58 -0.05 -15.92
C ASN A 397 0.34 0.78 -17.18
N PRO A 398 0.16 0.16 -18.37
CA PRO A 398 -0.11 0.87 -19.62
C PRO A 398 -1.60 1.23 -19.79
N TYR A 399 -2.48 0.81 -18.87
CA TYR A 399 -3.91 1.03 -18.98
C TYR A 399 -4.36 2.33 -18.31
N PHE A 400 -4.44 3.39 -19.12
CA PHE A 400 -4.97 4.68 -18.70
C PHE A 400 -6.49 4.76 -18.82
N LYS A 401 -7.09 5.51 -17.90
CA LYS A 401 -8.47 5.97 -17.95
C LYS A 401 -8.49 7.48 -17.80
N ASP A 402 -9.18 8.16 -18.73
CA ASP A 402 -9.45 9.58 -18.60
C ASP A 402 -10.48 9.81 -17.50
N LEU A 403 -10.13 10.62 -16.50
CA LEU A 403 -11.07 11.05 -15.46
C LEU A 403 -11.64 12.44 -15.77
N ALA A 404 -10.89 13.25 -16.52
CA ALA A 404 -11.31 14.53 -17.08
C ALA A 404 -10.45 14.87 -18.32
N PRO A 405 -10.84 15.83 -19.17
CA PRO A 405 -10.02 16.27 -20.29
C PRO A 405 -8.61 16.70 -19.84
N GLY A 406 -7.57 16.02 -20.37
CA GLY A 406 -6.17 16.26 -20.00
C GLY A 406 -5.73 15.61 -18.69
N PHE A 407 -6.58 14.82 -18.04
CA PHE A 407 -6.28 14.11 -16.80
C PHE A 407 -6.57 12.61 -16.95
N ALA A 408 -5.55 11.89 -17.39
CA ALA A 408 -5.54 10.44 -17.50
C ALA A 408 -4.83 9.82 -16.29
N SER A 409 -5.30 8.66 -15.86
CA SER A 409 -4.72 7.93 -14.73
C SER A 409 -4.60 6.44 -15.06
N ASN A 410 -3.46 5.85 -14.73
CA ASN A 410 -3.18 4.41 -14.80
C ASN A 410 -3.08 3.78 -13.40
N MET A 411 -3.74 4.36 -12.41
CA MET A 411 -3.72 3.89 -11.02
C MET A 411 -4.00 2.39 -10.89
N VAL A 412 -3.31 1.76 -9.94
CA VAL A 412 -3.50 0.37 -9.56
C VAL A 412 -3.82 0.33 -8.06
N TYR A 413 -5.02 -0.11 -7.69
CA TYR A 413 -5.43 -0.16 -6.28
C TYR A 413 -4.47 -1.01 -5.43
N ARG A 414 -4.36 -2.29 -5.76
CA ARG A 414 -3.37 -3.26 -5.22
C ARG A 414 -3.05 -4.29 -6.30
N ALA A 415 -1.83 -4.78 -6.30
CA ALA A 415 -1.43 -5.96 -7.08
C ALA A 415 -0.86 -7.05 -6.16
N TYR A 416 -0.99 -8.31 -6.58
CA TYR A 416 -0.48 -9.46 -5.85
C TYR A 416 0.24 -10.43 -6.79
N ARG A 417 1.39 -10.95 -6.32
CA ARG A 417 2.08 -12.06 -6.98
C ARG A 417 1.60 -13.38 -6.39
N ALA A 418 1.27 -14.31 -7.28
CA ALA A 418 0.90 -15.69 -6.98
C ALA A 418 1.84 -16.66 -7.71
N PRO A 419 2.04 -17.87 -7.17
CA PRO A 419 2.87 -18.89 -7.82
C PRO A 419 2.20 -19.36 -9.11
N TYR A 420 2.98 -19.83 -10.08
CA TYR A 420 2.43 -20.33 -11.35
C TYR A 420 1.44 -21.49 -11.15
N GLU A 421 1.65 -22.29 -10.11
CA GLU A 421 0.85 -23.46 -9.75
C GLU A 421 -0.61 -23.11 -9.41
N TRP A 422 -0.90 -21.86 -9.04
CA TRP A 422 -2.28 -21.41 -8.84
C TRP A 422 -3.08 -21.28 -10.15
N VAL A 423 -2.42 -21.31 -11.30
CA VAL A 423 -3.05 -21.17 -12.63
C VAL A 423 -2.65 -22.35 -13.53
N PRO A 424 -3.21 -23.54 -13.27
CA PRO A 424 -2.87 -24.76 -14.04
C PRO A 424 -3.33 -24.72 -15.50
N GLN A 425 -4.18 -23.76 -15.88
CA GLN A 425 -4.71 -23.61 -17.24
C GLN A 425 -3.65 -23.18 -18.25
N VAL A 426 -2.56 -22.57 -17.80
CA VAL A 426 -1.53 -22.02 -18.66
C VAL A 426 -0.21 -22.74 -18.40
N PRO A 427 0.49 -23.23 -19.44
CA PRO A 427 1.83 -23.76 -19.28
C PRO A 427 2.75 -22.71 -18.67
N ARG A 428 3.68 -23.15 -17.81
CA ARG A 428 4.66 -22.25 -17.18
C ARG A 428 5.37 -21.40 -18.26
N PRO A 429 5.33 -20.05 -18.17
CA PRO A 429 5.98 -19.17 -19.12
C PRO A 429 7.50 -19.34 -19.13
N GLU A 430 8.14 -19.01 -20.25
CA GLU A 430 9.59 -18.86 -20.32
C GLU A 430 9.99 -17.49 -19.75
N GLU A 431 10.96 -17.50 -18.84
CA GLU A 431 11.43 -16.31 -18.12
C GLU A 431 12.69 -15.75 -18.78
N THR A 432 12.59 -14.53 -19.29
CA THR A 432 13.72 -13.82 -19.94
C THR A 432 14.03 -12.53 -19.20
N SER A 433 15.25 -12.37 -18.69
CA SER A 433 15.65 -11.11 -18.03
C SER A 433 15.55 -9.91 -18.97
N ILE A 434 15.14 -8.77 -18.44
CA ILE A 434 15.04 -7.47 -19.11
C ILE A 434 15.99 -6.51 -18.39
N ALA A 435 17.08 -6.16 -19.06
CA ALA A 435 18.04 -5.18 -18.55
C ALA A 435 17.43 -3.77 -18.58
N PRO A 436 17.71 -2.91 -17.57
CA PRO A 436 17.31 -1.52 -17.60
C PRO A 436 17.85 -0.79 -18.85
N ILE A 437 17.03 0.08 -19.43
CA ILE A 437 17.45 0.94 -20.53
C ILE A 437 18.40 2.02 -19.99
N ASP A 438 19.58 2.18 -20.58
CA ASP A 438 20.48 3.30 -20.27
C ASP A 438 19.92 4.61 -20.84
N VAL A 439 19.29 5.39 -19.96
CA VAL A 439 18.64 6.66 -20.32
C VAL A 439 19.64 7.76 -20.70
N THR A 440 20.93 7.60 -20.40
CA THR A 440 21.94 8.60 -20.78
C THR A 440 22.17 8.60 -22.30
N THR A 441 22.05 7.43 -22.92
CA THR A 441 22.31 7.19 -24.34
C THR A 441 21.04 6.90 -25.16
N PHE A 442 19.97 6.39 -24.54
CA PHE A 442 18.72 6.11 -25.24
C PHE A 442 18.06 7.37 -25.80
N ARG A 443 17.61 7.30 -27.06
CA ARG A 443 16.87 8.36 -27.75
C ARG A 443 15.66 7.74 -28.47
N VAL A 444 14.50 8.39 -28.36
CA VAL A 444 13.29 7.97 -29.10
C VAL A 444 13.47 8.16 -30.61
N PRO A 445 12.77 7.42 -31.47
CA PRO A 445 12.90 7.56 -32.93
C PRO A 445 12.74 9.01 -33.40
N GLY A 446 13.73 9.52 -34.13
CA GLY A 446 13.76 10.89 -34.64
C GLY A 446 14.43 11.93 -33.73
N ALA A 447 14.80 11.57 -32.49
CA ALA A 447 15.66 12.41 -31.65
C ALA A 447 17.13 12.27 -32.07
N SER A 448 17.90 13.35 -31.93
CA SER A 448 19.33 13.36 -32.29
C SER A 448 20.16 12.47 -31.36
N ASP A 449 21.07 11.71 -31.97
CA ASP A 449 22.13 10.93 -31.34
C ASP A 449 23.52 11.52 -31.63
N GLU A 450 23.59 12.74 -32.19
CA GLU A 450 24.85 13.38 -32.52
C GLU A 450 25.71 13.63 -31.28
N VAL A 451 26.95 13.17 -31.34
CA VAL A 451 27.94 13.40 -30.29
C VAL A 451 28.52 14.80 -30.46
N LEU A 452 28.44 15.60 -29.38
CA LEU A 452 28.91 16.98 -29.38
C LEU A 452 30.44 17.05 -29.62
N THR A 453 30.88 18.08 -30.35
CA THR A 453 32.30 18.47 -30.35
C THR A 453 32.62 19.16 -29.03
N VAL A 454 33.44 18.52 -28.18
CA VAL A 454 33.88 19.09 -26.91
C VAL A 454 35.01 20.10 -27.16
N THR A 455 34.79 21.37 -26.78
CA THR A 455 35.84 22.40 -26.77
C THR A 455 36.43 22.48 -25.37
N THR A 456 37.70 22.14 -25.22
CA THR A 456 38.43 22.30 -23.95
C THR A 456 38.81 23.76 -23.74
N VAL A 457 38.74 24.24 -22.49
CA VAL A 457 39.17 25.59 -22.10
C VAL A 457 40.54 25.48 -21.43
N ASP A 458 41.53 26.23 -21.93
CA ASP A 458 42.87 26.25 -21.33
C ASP A 458 42.80 26.60 -19.84
N GLY A 459 43.42 25.76 -19.01
CA GLY A 459 43.45 25.94 -17.55
C GLY A 459 42.21 25.45 -16.80
N VAL A 460 41.22 24.87 -17.48
CA VAL A 460 40.05 24.23 -16.86
C VAL A 460 40.11 22.72 -17.09
N ASP A 461 39.95 21.94 -16.04
CA ASP A 461 39.83 20.48 -16.16
C ASP A 461 38.46 20.11 -16.76
N PRO A 462 38.41 19.56 -17.98
CA PRO A 462 37.15 19.20 -18.64
C PRO A 462 36.42 18.03 -17.97
N GLU A 463 37.08 17.27 -17.10
CA GLU A 463 36.50 16.12 -16.39
C GLU A 463 36.07 16.47 -14.95
N LYS A 464 36.31 17.71 -14.48
CA LYS A 464 35.92 18.15 -13.13
C LYS A 464 34.39 18.16 -13.01
N GLN A 465 33.86 17.31 -12.14
CA GLN A 465 32.44 17.25 -11.83
C GLN A 465 32.11 18.33 -10.79
N ALA A 466 31.35 19.35 -11.19
CA ALA A 466 30.82 20.36 -10.28
C ALA A 466 29.30 20.23 -10.21
N LEU A 467 28.74 20.16 -9.00
CA LEU A 467 27.29 20.20 -8.78
C LEU A 467 26.88 21.59 -8.27
N THR A 468 25.83 22.17 -8.85
CA THR A 468 25.37 23.52 -8.50
C THR A 468 25.08 23.64 -7.01
N GLY A 469 25.77 24.58 -6.34
CA GLY A 469 25.54 24.89 -4.93
C GLY A 469 26.22 23.93 -3.93
N VAL A 470 27.02 22.98 -4.41
CA VAL A 470 27.88 22.12 -3.58
C VAL A 470 29.31 22.63 -3.68
N ALA A 471 30.07 22.60 -2.57
CA ALA A 471 31.48 22.96 -2.57
C ALA A 471 32.31 21.98 -3.43
N ASP A 472 33.39 22.46 -4.02
CA ASP A 472 34.32 21.63 -4.80
C ASP A 472 34.86 20.47 -3.93
N ASP A 473 34.98 19.28 -4.53
CA ASP A 473 35.50 18.04 -3.92
C ASP A 473 37.00 18.11 -3.51
N GLU A 474 37.62 19.30 -3.50
CA GLU A 474 39.04 19.49 -3.17
C GLU A 474 39.33 19.40 -1.65
N GLU A 475 38.32 19.31 -0.80
CA GLU A 475 38.46 18.84 0.59
C GLU A 475 37.59 17.60 0.82
N GLU A 476 38.16 16.53 1.38
CA GLU A 476 37.43 15.35 1.88
C GLU A 476 36.47 15.79 3.00
N SER A 477 35.33 16.35 2.59
CA SER A 477 34.23 16.65 3.48
C SER A 477 33.39 15.39 3.63
N ASP A 478 33.17 14.98 4.88
CA ASP A 478 32.23 13.92 5.26
C ASP A 478 30.76 14.33 5.00
N HIS A 479 30.50 15.55 4.52
CA HIS A 479 29.16 16.07 4.28
C HIS A 479 29.03 16.78 2.92
N ALA A 480 27.82 16.73 2.36
CA ALA A 480 27.40 17.53 1.23
C ALA A 480 26.48 18.66 1.72
N ASP A 481 26.82 19.90 1.36
CA ASP A 481 26.02 21.07 1.68
C ASP A 481 25.12 21.42 0.48
N PHE A 482 23.81 21.51 0.74
CA PHE A 482 22.80 22.04 -0.17
C PHE A 482 22.21 23.31 0.41
N CYS A 483 21.56 24.14 -0.42
CA CYS A 483 20.98 25.42 0.00
C CYS A 483 20.06 25.35 1.24
N MET A 484 19.43 24.20 1.50
CA MET A 484 18.45 24.00 2.57
C MET A 484 18.90 23.01 3.66
N VAL A 485 19.94 22.22 3.42
CA VAL A 485 20.31 21.11 4.31
C VAL A 485 21.77 20.71 4.15
N ARG A 486 22.39 20.28 5.26
CA ARG A 486 23.67 19.57 5.29
C ARG A 486 23.40 18.08 5.44
N VAL A 487 23.93 17.26 4.53
CA VAL A 487 23.77 15.80 4.53
C VAL A 487 25.12 15.16 4.83
N ASP A 488 25.20 14.25 5.80
CA ASP A 488 26.41 13.46 6.00
C ASP A 488 26.48 12.33 4.96
N LYS A 489 27.62 12.14 4.31
CA LYS A 489 27.80 11.12 3.25
C LYS A 489 27.56 9.71 3.79
N LYS A 490 27.84 9.47 5.08
CA LYS A 490 27.56 8.18 5.72
C LYS A 490 26.05 7.88 5.82
N ASP A 491 25.23 8.92 5.89
CA ASP A 491 23.77 8.83 5.99
C ASP A 491 23.12 8.49 4.64
N LEU A 492 23.85 8.71 3.54
CA LEU A 492 23.47 8.29 2.19
C LEU A 492 23.92 6.86 1.85
N GLY A 493 24.54 6.14 2.80
CA GLY A 493 25.14 4.82 2.53
C GLY A 493 26.38 4.87 1.62
N ILE A 494 26.90 6.06 1.33
CA ILE A 494 28.12 6.26 0.53
C ILE A 494 29.32 6.10 1.47
N GLY A 495 29.69 4.85 1.75
CA GLY A 495 30.94 4.55 2.42
C GLY A 495 32.12 4.84 1.50
N THR A 496 33.08 5.65 1.95
CA THR A 496 34.36 5.85 1.28
C THR A 496 35.16 4.54 1.29
N GLY A 497 35.16 3.84 0.15
CA GLY A 497 36.15 2.85 -0.33
C GLY A 497 36.70 1.76 0.61
N ALA A 498 36.33 0.50 0.35
CA ALA A 498 37.24 -0.62 0.03
C ALA A 498 36.52 -1.97 0.19
N ALA A 499 36.59 -2.80 -0.85
CA ALA A 499 36.10 -4.17 -0.83
C ALA A 499 36.78 -5.01 0.26
N SER A 500 36.01 -5.60 1.17
CA SER A 500 36.20 -6.98 1.68
C SER A 500 35.09 -7.41 2.64
N GLY A 501 34.53 -8.60 2.39
CA GLY A 501 34.11 -9.61 3.37
C GLY A 501 33.18 -9.24 4.54
N THR A 502 31.95 -9.75 4.46
CA THR A 502 31.12 -10.28 5.57
C THR A 502 31.11 -9.53 6.91
N ALA A 503 30.01 -8.85 7.22
CA ALA A 503 29.23 -9.02 8.44
C ALA A 503 28.16 -7.92 8.52
N GLY A 504 26.93 -8.31 8.88
CA GLY A 504 25.85 -7.38 9.16
C GLY A 504 26.26 -6.35 10.21
N LYS A 505 26.10 -5.08 9.86
CA LYS A 505 26.02 -3.97 10.81
C LYS A 505 24.84 -3.12 10.39
N GLY A 506 23.89 -2.96 11.31
CA GLY A 506 22.67 -2.20 11.10
C GLY A 506 22.99 -0.79 10.65
N LEU A 507 22.36 -0.38 9.55
CA LEU A 507 22.31 1.01 9.13
C LEU A 507 21.67 1.83 10.24
N GLY A 508 22.40 2.83 10.73
CA GLY A 508 21.90 3.80 11.69
C GLY A 508 20.73 4.57 11.10
N ARG A 509 19.62 4.61 11.85
CA ARG A 509 18.36 5.26 11.50
C ARG A 509 18.52 6.76 11.38
N LEU A 510 17.98 7.38 10.33
CA LEU A 510 17.76 8.82 10.29
C LEU A 510 16.28 9.19 10.34
N ASN A 511 15.94 9.96 11.38
CA ASN A 511 14.89 10.96 11.32
C ASN A 511 15.55 12.23 10.76
N VAL A 512 15.45 12.47 9.44
CA VAL A 512 15.80 13.77 8.87
C VAL A 512 14.63 14.74 9.16
N ALA A 513 14.50 15.16 10.41
CA ALA A 513 13.84 16.44 10.67
C ALA A 513 14.86 17.53 10.35
N PRO A 514 14.55 18.53 9.49
CA PRO A 514 15.45 19.65 9.27
C PRO A 514 15.74 20.34 10.61
N LYS A 515 16.99 20.26 11.07
CA LYS A 515 17.47 21.12 12.15
C LYS A 515 17.66 22.51 11.56
N PHE A 516 16.62 23.34 11.62
CA PHE A 516 16.77 24.77 11.40
C PHE A 516 17.67 25.31 12.52
N GLY A 517 18.88 25.72 12.16
CA GLY A 517 19.73 26.52 13.04
C GLY A 517 19.05 27.86 13.34
N LEU A 518 19.18 28.30 14.59
CA LEU A 518 18.57 29.50 15.18
C LEU A 518 18.58 30.76 14.29
#